data_AF-A0A947E1C4-F1
#
_entry.id   AF-A0A947E1C4-F1
#
_cell.length_a   1.000
_cell.length_b   1.000
_cell.length_c   1.000
_cell.angle_alpha   90.00
_cell.angle_beta   90.00
_cell.angle_gamma   90.00
#
_symmetry.space_group_name_H-M   'P 1'
#
loop_
_entity.id
_entity.type
_entity.pdbx_description
1 polymer ?
#
loop_
_entity_poly.entity_id
_entity_poly.type
_entity_poly.pdbx_seq_one_letter_code
_entity_poly.pdbx_strand_id
1 'polypeptide(L)'
;MANAPSTQGDKPGIELHIRHMPGGVFTDHVFGAMKEKEILRLEGPFGSFFLREDSDKPIVLLASGTGFAPVKAIVEHMRFKGITRPTVLYWGCRSLADLYMHDWCVEAARTMPNLRYVPVLSEPLPQDGWTGRTGFVHQAVMADLPDLSGHQVYACGAPVMVDSAQRDFVKLCGLPADEFYADSFTSEADKHGA
;
A
#
# COMPACT_ATOMS: atom_id res chain seq x y z
N MET A 1 -4.97 3.18 8.45
CA MET A 1 -4.37 4.47 8.09
C MET A 1 -5.36 5.32 7.32
N ALA A 2 -5.18 6.64 7.38
CA ALA A 2 -6.12 7.67 6.92
C ALA A 2 -5.94 8.06 5.43
N ASN A 3 -6.94 8.72 4.86
CA ASN A 3 -6.92 9.47 3.61
C ASN A 3 -5.95 10.68 3.65
N ALA A 4 -5.56 11.19 2.48
CA ALA A 4 -4.67 12.36 2.38
C ALA A 4 -5.28 13.62 3.04
N PRO A 5 -4.50 14.44 3.80
CA PRO A 5 -5.03 15.61 4.48
C PRO A 5 -5.73 16.63 3.58
N SER A 6 -5.33 16.72 2.31
CA SER A 6 -5.94 17.61 1.32
C SER A 6 -7.41 17.29 1.00
N THR A 7 -7.90 16.10 1.35
CA THR A 7 -9.29 15.68 1.13
C THR A 7 -10.27 16.16 2.21
N GLN A 8 -9.77 16.76 3.30
CA GLN A 8 -10.58 17.21 4.45
C GLN A 8 -11.48 18.43 4.16
N GLY A 9 -11.27 19.15 3.04
CA GLY A 9 -12.04 20.34 2.70
C GLY A 9 -13.48 20.05 2.27
N ASP A 10 -13.67 19.12 1.33
CA ASP A 10 -14.99 18.82 0.74
C ASP A 10 -15.82 17.82 1.57
N LYS A 11 -15.13 16.87 2.24
CA LYS A 11 -15.74 15.86 3.11
C LYS A 11 -14.86 15.68 4.35
N PRO A 12 -15.07 16.49 5.41
CA PRO A 12 -14.29 16.33 6.63
C PRO A 12 -14.55 14.94 7.23
N GLY A 13 -13.49 14.14 7.38
CA GLY A 13 -13.59 12.76 7.82
C GLY A 13 -12.31 11.95 7.59
N ILE A 14 -12.05 11.01 8.49
CA ILE A 14 -10.92 10.07 8.41
C ILE A 14 -11.42 8.77 7.77
N GLU A 15 -10.83 8.38 6.64
CA GLU A 15 -11.07 7.10 5.97
C GLU A 15 -10.08 6.04 6.49
N LEU A 16 -10.56 4.96 7.10
CA LEU A 16 -9.70 3.88 7.59
C LEU A 16 -9.95 2.59 6.81
N HIS A 17 -8.90 2.00 6.24
CA HIS A 17 -8.99 0.67 5.65
C HIS A 17 -8.53 -0.35 6.69
N ILE A 18 -9.45 -1.19 7.14
CA ILE A 18 -9.23 -2.13 8.26
C ILE A 18 -9.41 -3.54 7.73
N ARG A 19 -8.45 -4.42 8.04
CA ARG A 19 -8.57 -5.85 7.79
C ARG A 19 -9.18 -6.50 9.02
N HIS A 20 -10.16 -7.38 8.82
CA HIS A 20 -10.67 -8.20 9.91
C HIS A 20 -9.61 -9.23 10.32
N MET A 21 -9.19 -9.19 11.59
CA MET A 21 -8.32 -10.18 12.22
C MET A 21 -9.15 -10.98 13.23
N PRO A 22 -9.52 -12.24 12.95
CA PRO A 22 -10.34 -13.04 13.86
C PRO A 22 -9.71 -13.17 15.25
N GLY A 23 -10.49 -12.91 16.30
CA GLY A 23 -10.00 -12.87 17.69
C GLY A 23 -9.31 -11.57 18.08
N GLY A 24 -9.24 -10.59 17.17
CA GLY A 24 -8.65 -9.29 17.42
C GLY A 24 -9.58 -8.37 18.20
N VAL A 25 -9.12 -7.82 19.33
CA VAL A 25 -9.91 -6.97 20.23
C VAL A 25 -10.62 -5.82 19.49
N PHE A 26 -9.90 -5.11 18.62
CA PHE A 26 -10.46 -3.97 17.90
C PHE A 26 -11.23 -4.40 16.64
N THR A 27 -10.66 -5.29 15.83
CA THR A 27 -11.23 -5.65 14.54
C THR A 27 -12.49 -6.50 14.66
N ASP A 28 -12.61 -7.35 15.68
CA ASP A 28 -13.88 -8.06 15.94
C ASP A 28 -15.00 -7.08 16.33
N HIS A 29 -14.68 -6.02 17.08
CA HIS A 29 -15.64 -4.97 17.39
C HIS A 29 -16.08 -4.23 16.11
N VAL A 30 -15.12 -3.76 15.31
CA VAL A 30 -15.38 -3.04 14.04
C VAL A 30 -16.26 -3.84 13.10
N PHE A 31 -16.01 -5.15 12.96
CA PHE A 31 -16.73 -6.01 12.01
C PHE A 31 -17.96 -6.71 12.62
N GLY A 32 -18.21 -6.55 13.92
CA GLY A 32 -19.29 -7.24 14.62
C GLY A 32 -20.27 -6.31 15.32
N ALA A 33 -19.82 -5.63 16.37
CA ALA A 33 -20.69 -4.90 17.29
C ALA A 33 -20.75 -3.38 17.04
N MET A 34 -19.79 -2.82 16.29
CA MET A 34 -19.70 -1.39 16.00
C MET A 34 -20.93 -0.88 15.25
N LYS A 35 -21.44 0.28 15.65
CA LYS A 35 -22.61 0.92 15.02
C LYS A 35 -22.25 2.24 14.37
N GLU A 36 -23.04 2.64 13.38
CA GLU A 36 -22.99 4.00 12.88
C GLU A 36 -23.15 5.02 14.02
N LYS A 37 -22.39 6.12 13.96
CA LYS A 37 -22.35 7.21 14.96
C LYS A 37 -21.76 6.81 16.32
N GLU A 38 -21.14 5.64 16.43
CA GLU A 38 -20.36 5.30 17.62
C GLU A 38 -19.17 6.27 17.79
N ILE A 39 -18.95 6.72 19.02
CA ILE A 39 -17.91 7.70 19.33
C ILE A 39 -16.60 6.96 19.59
N LEU A 40 -15.63 7.16 18.70
CA LEU A 40 -14.27 6.67 18.84
C LEU A 40 -13.33 7.79 19.28
N ARG A 41 -12.37 7.47 20.15
CA ARG A 41 -11.26 8.36 20.47
C ARG A 41 -10.06 7.95 19.66
N LEU A 42 -9.47 8.91 18.94
CA LEU A 42 -8.28 8.72 18.13
C LEU A 42 -7.21 9.71 18.57
N GLU A 43 -5.95 9.29 18.47
CA GLU A 43 -4.78 10.14 18.69
C GLU A 43 -3.92 10.11 17.42
N GLY A 44 -3.39 11.26 17.02
CA GLY A 44 -2.56 11.41 15.83
C GLY A 44 -2.38 12.87 15.42
N PRO A 45 -1.65 13.14 14.30
CA PRO A 45 -1.05 12.15 13.40
C PRO A 45 0.24 11.53 13.95
N PHE A 46 0.53 10.29 13.50
CA PHE A 46 1.79 9.58 13.76
C PHE A 46 2.36 9.02 12.46
N GLY A 47 3.66 8.69 12.46
CA GLY A 47 4.34 8.00 11.36
C GLY A 47 5.30 8.89 10.56
N SER A 48 6.23 8.24 9.85
CA SER A 48 7.24 8.87 8.99
C SER A 48 7.08 8.47 7.50
N PHE A 49 6.02 7.74 7.20
CA PHE A 49 5.67 7.24 5.87
C PHE A 49 4.89 8.30 5.07
N PHE A 50 5.64 9.19 4.41
CA PHE A 50 5.12 10.22 3.54
C PHE A 50 6.06 10.45 2.35
N LEU A 51 5.52 10.95 1.25
CA LEU A 51 6.27 11.20 0.03
C LEU A 51 7.38 12.24 0.26
N ARG A 52 8.61 11.94 -0.17
CA ARG A 52 9.73 12.89 -0.21
C ARG A 52 9.61 13.76 -1.47
N GLU A 53 9.14 15.00 -1.30
CA GLU A 53 8.86 15.95 -2.40
C GLU A 53 10.12 16.58 -3.00
N ASP A 54 11.24 16.54 -2.29
CA ASP A 54 12.54 17.09 -2.68
C ASP A 54 13.32 16.21 -3.67
N SER A 55 12.80 15.03 -4.00
CA SER A 55 13.36 14.10 -4.98
C SER A 55 12.56 14.07 -6.28
N ASP A 56 13.26 13.93 -7.41
CA ASP A 56 12.72 13.73 -8.75
C ASP A 56 12.75 12.26 -9.23
N LYS A 57 13.33 11.36 -8.41
CA LYS A 57 13.49 9.93 -8.75
C LYS A 57 12.17 9.25 -9.09
N PRO A 58 12.12 8.28 -10.02
CA PRO A 58 10.95 7.43 -10.22
C PRO A 58 10.54 6.69 -8.94
N ILE A 59 9.24 6.46 -8.79
CA ILE A 59 8.63 5.91 -7.58
C ILE A 59 8.11 4.49 -7.83
N VAL A 60 8.42 3.58 -6.91
CA VAL A 60 7.73 2.29 -6.78
C VAL A 60 6.90 2.32 -5.52
N LEU A 61 5.57 2.24 -5.68
CA LEU A 61 4.65 2.07 -4.57
C LEU A 61 4.35 0.57 -4.43
N LEU A 62 4.61 0.01 -3.25
CA LEU A 62 4.44 -1.40 -2.96
C LEU A 62 3.44 -1.58 -1.82
N ALA A 63 2.29 -2.19 -2.09
CA ALA A 63 1.26 -2.44 -1.09
C ALA A 63 1.00 -3.94 -0.92
N SER A 64 0.66 -4.36 0.30
CA SER A 64 -0.02 -5.64 0.52
C SER A 64 -1.26 -5.51 1.41
N GLY A 65 -2.37 -6.15 1.00
CA GLY A 65 -3.64 -6.09 1.71
C GLY A 65 -4.10 -4.66 2.01
N THR A 66 -4.38 -4.35 3.27
CA THR A 66 -4.79 -3.00 3.71
C THR A 66 -3.64 -2.00 3.82
N GLY A 67 -2.39 -2.40 3.59
CA GLY A 67 -1.26 -1.50 3.36
C GLY A 67 -1.44 -0.58 2.13
N PHE A 68 -2.48 -0.84 1.32
CA PHE A 68 -2.92 0.06 0.28
C PHE A 68 -3.38 1.43 0.80
N ALA A 69 -3.94 1.56 2.00
CA ALA A 69 -4.49 2.82 2.49
C ALA A 69 -3.49 4.01 2.46
N PRO A 70 -2.28 3.92 3.05
CA PRO A 70 -1.30 5.00 2.95
C PRO A 70 -0.74 5.17 1.53
N VAL A 71 -0.66 4.09 0.76
CA VAL A 71 -0.21 4.15 -0.63
C VAL A 71 -1.22 4.93 -1.48
N LYS A 72 -2.52 4.73 -1.27
CA LYS A 72 -3.60 5.55 -1.81
C LYS A 72 -3.43 7.01 -1.40
N ALA A 73 -3.14 7.28 -0.13
CA ALA A 73 -2.92 8.65 0.34
C ALA A 73 -1.73 9.33 -0.37
N ILE A 74 -0.63 8.61 -0.65
CA ILE A 74 0.49 9.11 -1.47
C ILE A 74 0.03 9.45 -2.88
N VAL A 75 -0.74 8.57 -3.54
CA VAL A 75 -1.26 8.81 -4.90
C VAL A 75 -2.21 10.03 -4.93
N GLU A 76 -3.10 10.15 -3.94
CA GLU A 76 -4.01 11.30 -3.81
C GLU A 76 -3.23 12.61 -3.59
N HIS A 77 -2.19 12.56 -2.77
CA HIS A 77 -1.31 13.70 -2.52
C HIS A 77 -0.53 14.12 -3.77
N MET A 78 0.03 13.15 -4.50
CA MET A 78 0.68 13.40 -5.79
C MET A 78 -0.25 14.11 -6.78
N ARG A 79 -1.48 13.61 -6.91
CA ARG A 79 -2.51 14.21 -7.76
C ARG A 79 -2.84 15.63 -7.33
N PHE A 80 -3.02 15.86 -6.02
CA PHE A 80 -3.31 17.18 -5.46
C PHE A 80 -2.18 18.20 -5.71
N LYS A 81 -0.93 17.77 -5.55
CA LYS A 81 0.26 18.61 -5.73
C LYS A 81 0.70 18.74 -7.18
N GLY A 82 0.11 17.98 -8.11
CA GLY A 82 0.54 17.94 -9.51
C GLY A 82 1.90 17.28 -9.71
N ILE A 83 2.28 16.31 -8.87
CA ILE A 83 3.56 15.60 -8.97
C ILE A 83 3.50 14.60 -10.13
N THR A 84 4.31 14.82 -11.15
CA THR A 84 4.34 14.02 -12.39
C THR A 84 5.49 13.01 -12.47
N ARG A 85 6.11 12.68 -11.33
CA ARG A 85 7.18 11.67 -11.26
C ARG A 85 6.68 10.32 -11.80
N PRO A 86 7.46 9.62 -12.66
CA PRO A 86 7.09 8.28 -13.11
C PRO A 86 6.86 7.36 -11.91
N THR A 87 5.70 6.74 -11.83
CA THR A 87 5.25 5.98 -10.65
C THR A 87 4.63 4.66 -11.07
N VAL A 88 5.01 3.58 -10.42
CA VAL A 88 4.35 2.28 -10.57
C VAL A 88 3.83 1.80 -9.23
N LEU A 89 2.52 1.53 -9.16
CA LEU A 89 1.85 0.91 -8.03
C LEU A 89 1.74 -0.60 -8.23
N TYR A 90 2.40 -1.36 -7.36
CA TYR A 90 2.21 -2.79 -7.22
C TYR A 90 1.36 -3.07 -5.99
N TRP A 91 0.23 -3.74 -6.16
CA TRP A 91 -0.64 -4.12 -5.04
C TRP A 91 -0.80 -5.64 -4.98
N GLY A 92 -0.15 -6.24 -3.98
CA GLY A 92 -0.18 -7.66 -3.70
C GLY A 92 -1.35 -8.06 -2.81
N CYS A 93 -2.18 -8.96 -3.30
CA CYS A 93 -3.29 -9.55 -2.56
C CYS A 93 -3.31 -11.06 -2.75
N ARG A 94 -4.07 -11.77 -1.90
CA ARG A 94 -4.17 -13.23 -2.02
C ARG A 94 -5.07 -13.60 -3.19
N SER A 95 -6.30 -13.10 -3.17
CA SER A 95 -7.34 -13.34 -4.18
C SER A 95 -7.84 -12.03 -4.79
N LEU A 96 -8.64 -12.12 -5.86
CA LEU A 96 -9.23 -10.93 -6.50
C LEU A 96 -10.13 -10.15 -5.54
N ALA A 97 -10.88 -10.83 -4.67
CA ALA A 97 -11.76 -10.19 -3.68
C ALA A 97 -10.99 -9.34 -2.66
N ASP A 98 -9.70 -9.62 -2.45
CA ASP A 98 -8.86 -8.84 -1.54
C ASP A 98 -8.38 -7.52 -2.18
N LEU A 99 -8.53 -7.32 -3.50
CA LEU A 99 -8.30 -6.04 -4.18
C LEU A 99 -9.54 -5.12 -4.05
N TYR A 100 -9.94 -4.81 -2.82
CA TYR A 100 -11.21 -4.14 -2.49
C TYR A 100 -11.38 -2.72 -3.07
N MET A 101 -10.33 -2.12 -3.63
CA MET A 101 -10.38 -0.84 -4.35
C MET A 101 -9.69 -0.94 -5.72
N HIS A 102 -9.78 -2.10 -6.37
CA HIS A 102 -9.20 -2.33 -7.69
C HIS A 102 -9.61 -1.25 -8.71
N ASP A 103 -10.91 -0.97 -8.81
CA ASP A 103 -11.46 -0.01 -9.78
C ASP A 103 -10.95 1.41 -9.54
N TRP A 104 -10.72 1.78 -8.27
CA TRP A 104 -10.12 3.07 -7.94
C TRP A 104 -8.69 3.17 -8.51
N CYS A 105 -7.89 2.11 -8.37
CA CYS A 105 -6.52 2.08 -8.89
C CYS A 105 -6.50 2.10 -10.44
N VAL A 106 -7.42 1.39 -11.08
CA VAL A 106 -7.59 1.40 -12.54
C VAL A 106 -7.91 2.82 -13.02
N GLU A 107 -8.87 3.49 -12.36
CA GLU A 107 -9.25 4.85 -12.70
C GLU A 107 -8.13 5.87 -12.42
N ALA A 108 -7.40 5.71 -11.31
CA ALA A 108 -6.24 6.53 -11.00
C ALA A 108 -5.16 6.41 -12.09
N ALA A 109 -4.83 5.18 -12.52
CA ALA A 109 -3.87 4.95 -13.59
C ALA A 109 -4.35 5.49 -14.95
N ARG A 110 -5.66 5.49 -15.20
CA ARG A 110 -6.26 6.06 -16.41
C ARG A 110 -6.18 7.59 -16.45
N THR A 111 -6.29 8.23 -15.29
CA THR A 111 -6.37 9.70 -15.18
C THR A 111 -5.04 10.37 -14.83
N MET A 112 -4.05 9.61 -14.35
CA MET A 112 -2.70 10.07 -14.05
C MET A 112 -1.71 9.42 -15.03
N PRO A 113 -1.31 10.09 -16.13
CA PRO A 113 -0.47 9.50 -17.17
C PRO A 113 0.91 8.98 -16.69
N ASN A 114 1.39 9.50 -15.56
CA ASN A 114 2.63 9.07 -14.93
C ASN A 114 2.47 7.91 -13.94
N LEU A 115 1.26 7.37 -13.75
CA LEU A 115 0.97 6.26 -12.84
C LEU A 115 0.62 4.98 -13.62
N ARG A 116 1.40 3.92 -13.42
CA ARG A 116 1.07 2.56 -13.86
C ARG A 116 0.57 1.74 -12.66
N TYR A 117 -0.49 0.97 -12.83
CA TYR A 117 -1.00 0.05 -11.81
C TYR A 117 -0.77 -1.41 -12.22
N VAL A 118 -0.24 -2.20 -11.29
CA VAL A 118 0.09 -3.62 -11.45
C VAL A 118 -0.47 -4.42 -10.27
N PRO A 119 -1.70 -4.93 -10.36
CA PRO A 119 -2.22 -5.87 -9.38
C PRO A 119 -1.48 -7.21 -9.46
N VAL A 120 -1.22 -7.83 -8.29
CA VAL A 120 -0.56 -9.14 -8.18
C VAL A 120 -1.34 -10.02 -7.22
N LEU A 121 -1.71 -11.23 -7.68
CA LEU A 121 -2.43 -12.21 -6.86
C LEU A 121 -1.54 -13.40 -6.50
N SER A 122 -1.34 -13.70 -5.23
CA SER A 122 -0.52 -14.85 -4.83
C SER A 122 -1.26 -16.18 -5.03
N GLU A 123 -2.58 -16.19 -4.86
CA GLU A 123 -3.45 -17.37 -4.96
C GLU A 123 -4.75 -17.01 -5.70
N PRO A 124 -4.67 -16.65 -7.00
CA PRO A 124 -5.88 -16.39 -7.79
C PRO A 124 -6.76 -17.64 -7.82
N LEU A 125 -8.07 -17.45 -7.67
CA LEU A 125 -9.01 -18.56 -7.76
C LEU A 125 -9.31 -18.86 -9.24
N PRO A 126 -9.45 -20.14 -9.66
CA PRO A 126 -9.72 -20.47 -11.06
C PRO A 126 -10.93 -19.77 -11.66
N GLN A 127 -11.99 -19.56 -10.85
CA GLN A 127 -13.21 -18.88 -11.28
C GLN A 127 -13.04 -17.38 -11.52
N ASP A 128 -11.97 -16.76 -11.02
CA ASP A 128 -11.72 -15.32 -11.18
C ASP A 128 -11.22 -14.99 -12.60
N GLY A 129 -10.85 -16.00 -13.40
CA GLY A 129 -10.34 -15.80 -14.76
C GLY A 129 -9.09 -14.91 -14.80
N TRP A 130 -8.30 -14.90 -13.73
CA TRP A 130 -7.17 -13.99 -13.57
C TRP A 130 -6.09 -14.23 -14.61
N THR A 131 -5.78 -13.18 -15.38
CA THR A 131 -4.71 -13.18 -16.40
C THR A 131 -3.58 -12.21 -16.07
N GLY A 132 -3.66 -11.54 -14.92
CA GLY A 132 -2.64 -10.62 -14.43
C GLY A 132 -1.46 -11.34 -13.77
N ARG A 133 -0.63 -10.58 -13.06
CA ARG A 133 0.55 -11.14 -12.37
C ARG A 133 0.14 -12.05 -11.24
N THR A 134 0.96 -13.08 -11.03
CA THR A 134 0.82 -14.03 -9.93
C THR A 134 2.07 -14.13 -9.08
N GLY A 135 1.94 -14.63 -7.86
CA GLY A 135 3.04 -14.84 -6.92
C GLY A 135 3.23 -13.69 -5.94
N PHE A 136 4.45 -13.53 -5.41
CA PHE A 136 4.73 -12.49 -4.43
C PHE A 136 4.98 -11.14 -5.09
N VAL A 137 4.34 -10.10 -4.57
CA VAL A 137 4.36 -8.75 -5.15
C VAL A 137 5.77 -8.16 -5.29
N HIS A 138 6.68 -8.40 -4.34
CA HIS A 138 8.07 -7.92 -4.44
C HIS A 138 8.82 -8.59 -5.60
N GLN A 139 8.57 -9.89 -5.85
CA GLN A 139 9.18 -10.59 -7.00
C GLN A 139 8.66 -10.06 -8.34
N ALA A 140 7.38 -9.66 -8.39
CA ALA A 140 6.81 -8.99 -9.56
C ALA A 140 7.50 -7.65 -9.85
N VAL A 141 7.86 -6.88 -8.81
CA VAL A 141 8.69 -5.67 -8.98
C VAL A 141 10.04 -6.03 -9.58
N MET A 142 10.75 -7.01 -9.02
CA MET A 142 12.10 -7.39 -9.48
C MET A 142 12.11 -7.88 -10.93
N ALA A 143 11.04 -8.58 -11.35
CA ALA A 143 10.90 -9.04 -12.73
C ALA A 143 10.71 -7.88 -13.73
N ASP A 144 10.03 -6.81 -13.31
CA ASP A 144 9.74 -5.64 -14.15
C ASP A 144 10.84 -4.57 -14.10
N LEU A 145 11.47 -4.43 -12.94
CA LEU A 145 12.45 -3.42 -12.59
C LEU A 145 13.65 -4.13 -11.93
N PRO A 146 14.51 -4.80 -12.72
CA PRO A 146 15.67 -5.52 -12.18
C PRO A 146 16.73 -4.59 -11.59
N ASP A 147 16.73 -3.30 -11.96
CA ASP A 147 17.59 -2.26 -11.40
C ASP A 147 16.74 -1.15 -10.75
N LEU A 148 16.90 -1.01 -9.44
CA LEU A 148 16.23 -0.03 -8.59
C LEU A 148 17.20 1.06 -8.08
N SER A 149 18.45 1.11 -8.56
CA SER A 149 19.47 2.06 -8.09
C SER A 149 19.07 3.54 -8.22
N GLY A 150 18.24 3.86 -9.22
CA GLY A 150 17.69 5.19 -9.46
C GLY A 150 16.30 5.45 -8.85
N HIS A 151 15.71 4.52 -8.09
CA HIS A 151 14.32 4.60 -7.64
C HIS A 151 14.18 4.99 -6.16
N GLN A 152 12.98 5.46 -5.80
CA GLN A 152 12.50 5.46 -4.42
C GLN A 152 11.39 4.43 -4.26
N VAL A 153 11.44 3.64 -3.20
CA VAL A 153 10.42 2.62 -2.89
C VAL A 153 9.65 3.05 -1.65
N TYR A 154 8.32 3.04 -1.74
CA TYR A 154 7.41 3.25 -0.62
C TYR A 154 6.60 1.98 -0.41
N ALA A 155 6.92 1.21 0.63
CA ALA A 155 6.35 -0.09 0.91
C ALA A 155 5.46 -0.10 2.16
N CYS A 156 4.25 -0.64 2.05
CA CYS A 156 3.35 -0.76 3.20
C CYS A 156 2.52 -2.05 3.18
N GLY A 157 2.41 -2.70 4.34
CA GLY A 157 1.54 -3.86 4.53
C GLY A 157 2.12 -4.88 5.49
N ALA A 158 1.91 -6.16 5.20
CA ALA A 158 2.37 -7.25 6.06
C ALA A 158 3.90 -7.22 6.30
N PRO A 159 4.38 -7.39 7.55
CA PRO A 159 5.81 -7.30 7.87
C PRO A 159 6.69 -8.19 6.97
N VAL A 160 6.30 -9.45 6.77
CA VAL A 160 7.03 -10.40 5.90
C VAL A 160 7.21 -9.90 4.46
N MET A 161 6.23 -9.16 3.93
CA MET A 161 6.30 -8.58 2.60
C MET A 161 7.29 -7.42 2.57
N VAL A 162 7.21 -6.52 3.55
CA VAL A 162 8.09 -5.35 3.65
C VAL A 162 9.54 -5.78 3.85
N ASP A 163 9.79 -6.69 4.79
CA ASP A 163 11.14 -7.17 5.12
C ASP A 163 11.78 -7.90 3.93
N SER A 164 10.98 -8.71 3.22
CA SER A 164 11.47 -9.41 2.02
C SER A 164 11.76 -8.44 0.88
N ALA A 165 10.87 -7.47 0.64
CA ALA A 165 11.07 -6.44 -0.36
C ALA A 165 12.33 -5.62 -0.08
N GLN A 166 12.50 -5.13 1.16
CA GLN A 166 13.68 -4.34 1.53
C GLN A 166 14.97 -5.12 1.30
N ARG A 167 15.04 -6.34 1.83
CA ARG A 167 16.22 -7.20 1.71
C ARG A 167 16.56 -7.45 0.24
N ASP A 168 15.58 -7.85 -0.56
CA ASP A 168 15.83 -8.32 -1.92
C ASP A 168 16.05 -7.15 -2.87
N PHE A 169 15.34 -6.03 -2.72
CA PHE A 169 15.56 -4.83 -3.55
C PHE A 169 16.95 -4.23 -3.31
N VAL A 170 17.42 -4.18 -2.06
CA VAL A 170 18.76 -3.68 -1.75
C VAL A 170 19.83 -4.65 -2.25
N LYS A 171 19.71 -5.95 -1.94
CA LYS A 171 20.77 -6.94 -2.25
C LYS A 171 20.83 -7.33 -3.71
N LEU A 172 19.69 -7.39 -4.40
CA LEU A 172 19.58 -8.00 -5.73
C LEU A 172 19.24 -6.98 -6.83
N CYS A 173 18.61 -5.86 -6.49
CA CYS A 173 18.23 -4.82 -7.46
C CYS A 173 18.98 -3.50 -7.28
N GLY A 174 19.94 -3.41 -6.35
CA GLY A 174 20.79 -2.23 -6.18
C GLY A 174 20.10 -1.00 -5.61
N LEU A 175 18.92 -1.13 -4.99
CA LEU A 175 18.25 -0.02 -4.32
C LEU A 175 19.12 0.53 -3.18
N PRO A 176 19.39 1.85 -3.11
CA PRO A 176 20.03 2.46 -1.95
C PRO A 176 19.18 2.27 -0.71
N ALA A 177 19.78 1.83 0.40
CA ALA A 177 19.03 1.45 1.60
C ALA A 177 18.24 2.61 2.22
N ASP A 178 18.70 3.85 2.02
CA ASP A 178 18.05 5.10 2.42
C ASP A 178 16.90 5.52 1.51
N GLU A 179 16.71 4.85 0.36
CA GLU A 179 15.61 5.08 -0.58
C GLU A 179 14.49 4.04 -0.49
N PHE A 180 14.50 3.22 0.57
CA PHE A 180 13.40 2.33 0.93
C PHE A 180 12.65 2.89 2.16
N TYR A 181 11.49 3.48 1.92
CA TYR A 181 10.59 4.00 2.95
C TYR A 181 9.50 2.98 3.22
N ALA A 182 9.21 2.69 4.50
CA ALA A 182 8.27 1.64 4.84
C ALA A 182 7.38 1.93 6.04
N ASP A 183 6.19 1.30 6.01
CA ASP A 183 5.27 1.20 7.14
C ASP A 183 4.75 -0.25 7.25
N SER A 184 5.28 -1.00 8.20
CA SER A 184 4.94 -2.41 8.45
C SER A 184 3.80 -2.53 9.45
N PHE A 185 2.75 -3.27 9.08
CA PHE A 185 1.57 -3.48 9.94
C PHE A 185 1.81 -4.64 10.88
N THR A 186 2.60 -4.39 11.91
CA THR A 186 2.92 -5.37 12.95
C THR A 186 1.75 -5.48 13.93
N SER A 187 1.10 -6.64 13.99
CA SER A 187 0.12 -6.97 15.02
C SER A 187 0.81 -7.36 16.34
N GLU A 188 0.06 -7.38 17.44
CA GLU A 188 0.59 -7.90 18.72
C GLU A 188 1.03 -9.37 18.62
N ALA A 189 0.38 -10.17 17.78
CA ALA A 189 0.80 -11.55 17.53
C ALA A 189 2.16 -11.61 16.84
N ASP A 190 2.42 -10.69 15.89
CA ASP A 190 3.69 -10.63 15.16
C ASP A 190 4.88 -10.27 16.08
N LYS A 191 4.64 -9.47 17.13
CA LYS A 191 5.70 -9.09 18.11
C LYS A 191 6.20 -10.27 18.95
N HIS A 192 5.36 -11.28 19.17
CA HIS A 192 5.68 -12.42 20.03
C HIS A 192 6.10 -13.68 19.24
N GLY A 193 6.07 -13.61 17.90
CA GLY A 193 6.39 -14.71 17.00
C GLY A 193 7.74 -14.59 16.27
N ALA A 194 8.61 -13.65 16.68
CA ALA A 194 9.95 -13.45 16.13
C ALA A 194 11.03 -14.18 16.95
#